data_AF-A0A7Z0SDS3-F1
#
_entry.id   AF-A0A7Z0SDS3-F1
#
_cell.length_a   1.000
_cell.length_b   1.000
_cell.length_c   1.000
_cell.angle_alpha   90.00
_cell.angle_beta   90.00
_cell.angle_gamma   90.00
#
_symmetry.space_group_name_H-M   'P 1'
#
loop_
_entity.id
_entity.type
_entity.pdbx_description
1 polymer ?
#
loop_
_entity_poly.entity_id
_entity_poly.type
_entity_poly.pdbx_seq_one_letter_code
_entity_poly.pdbx_strand_id
1 'polypeptide(L)'
;MKSITHFDKQKNCYTVKLTNIKRSLLPQTIQAQLPAAEGTVQMRYSDGYWLLKLAPTDNNIQITYQMHGDADATLPSELTQLGIVNSAFVTLTNQKHFTQTGR
;
A
#
# COMPACT_ATOMS: atom_id res chain seq x y z
N MET A 1 5.73 8.14 -1.77
CA MET A 1 5.07 7.20 -2.70
C MET A 1 4.26 8.02 -3.71
N LYS A 2 4.16 7.58 -4.97
CA LYS A 2 3.28 8.18 -5.98
C LYS A 2 1.95 7.42 -5.99
N SER A 3 0.83 8.15 -6.01
CA SER A 3 -0.51 7.57 -6.15
C SER A 3 -1.18 8.05 -7.43
N ILE A 4 -1.86 7.15 -8.14
CA ILE A 4 -2.71 7.47 -9.28
C ILE A 4 -4.08 6.84 -9.03
N THR A 5 -5.12 7.67 -9.04
CA THR A 5 -6.51 7.24 -8.81
C THR A 5 -7.28 7.22 -10.12
N HIS A 6 -8.06 6.17 -10.34
CA HIS A 6 -8.94 6.02 -11.50
C HIS A 6 -10.30 5.50 -11.06
N PHE A 7 -11.37 6.07 -11.63
CA PHE A 7 -12.73 5.58 -11.46
C PHE A 7 -13.25 5.00 -12.78
N ASP A 8 -13.58 3.72 -12.77
CA ASP A 8 -14.26 3.04 -13.88
C ASP A 8 -15.77 3.08 -13.63
N LYS A 9 -16.47 3.91 -14.39
CA LYS A 9 -17.93 4.09 -14.28
C LYS A 9 -18.70 2.81 -14.66
N GLN A 10 -18.20 2.04 -15.62
CA GLN A 10 -18.90 0.85 -16.11
C GLN A 10 -18.85 -0.29 -15.09
N LYS A 11 -17.71 -0.43 -14.41
CA LYS A 11 -17.50 -1.43 -13.36
C LYS A 11 -17.83 -0.92 -11.96
N ASN A 12 -18.22 0.35 -11.85
CA ASN A 12 -18.47 1.04 -10.60
C ASN A 12 -17.35 0.81 -9.55
N CYS A 13 -16.10 1.00 -9.97
CA CYS A 13 -14.95 0.71 -9.13
C CYS A 13 -13.89 1.80 -9.15
N TYR A 14 -13.28 2.01 -7.98
CA TYR A 14 -12.13 2.89 -7.81
C TYR A 14 -10.87 2.05 -7.73
N THR A 15 -9.84 2.44 -8.48
CA THR A 15 -8.49 1.89 -8.34
C THR A 15 -7.54 2.98 -7.89
N VAL A 16 -6.78 2.72 -6.83
CA VAL A 16 -5.66 3.56 -6.41
C VAL A 16 -4.38 2.78 -6.61
N LYS A 17 -3.61 3.12 -7.64
CA LYS A 17 -2.30 2.53 -7.89
C LYS A 17 -1.25 3.27 -7.09
N LEU A 18 -0.37 2.51 -6.45
CA LEU A 18 0.70 3.00 -5.59
C LEU A 18 2.03 2.52 -6.15
N THR A 19 2.99 3.43 -6.26
CA THR A 19 4.34 3.10 -6.71
C THR A 19 5.35 3.82 -5.83
N ASN A 20 6.34 3.06 -5.34
CA ASN A 20 7.42 3.61 -4.56
C ASN A 20 8.26 4.60 -5.39
N ILE A 21 8.78 5.62 -4.73
CA ILE A 21 9.70 6.59 -5.33
C ILE A 21 11.01 6.43 -4.56
N LYS A 22 12.10 6.18 -5.29
CA LYS A 22 13.44 6.11 -4.68
C LYS A 22 13.72 7.40 -3.90
N ARG A 23 14.38 7.30 -2.74
CA ARG A 23 14.62 8.46 -1.86
C ARG A 23 15.36 9.59 -2.58
N SER A 24 16.30 9.24 -3.44
CA SER A 24 17.05 10.20 -4.27
C SER A 24 16.21 10.99 -5.27
N LEU A 25 15.02 10.49 -5.63
CA LEU A 25 14.08 11.14 -6.56
C LEU A 25 13.02 11.98 -5.82
N LEU A 26 13.02 11.98 -4.49
CA LEU A 26 12.10 12.80 -3.72
C LEU A 26 12.57 14.27 -3.68
N PRO A 27 11.65 15.24 -3.60
CA PRO A 27 12.01 16.63 -3.33
C PRO A 27 12.86 16.76 -2.06
N GLN A 28 13.83 17.68 -2.06
CA GLN A 28 14.77 17.87 -0.94
C GLN A 28 14.05 18.17 0.39
N THR A 29 12.94 18.90 0.33
CA THR A 29 12.06 19.18 1.48
C THR A 29 11.45 17.93 2.09
N ILE A 30 11.14 16.91 1.30
CA ILE A 30 10.65 15.61 1.78
C ILE A 30 11.82 14.78 2.29
N GLN A 31 12.95 14.77 1.58
CA GLN A 31 14.14 14.00 2.02
C GLN A 31 14.62 14.41 3.42
N ALA A 32 14.54 15.70 3.76
CA ALA A 32 14.92 16.25 5.06
C ALA A 32 13.98 15.85 6.21
N GLN A 33 12.75 15.42 5.91
CA GLN A 33 11.78 14.93 6.89
C GLN A 33 11.89 13.42 7.12
N LEU A 34 12.62 12.71 6.25
CA LEU A 34 12.82 11.28 6.39
C LEU A 34 13.92 11.02 7.42
N PRO A 35 13.77 9.99 8.27
CA PRO A 35 14.81 9.61 9.23
C PRO A 35 16.15 9.34 8.53
N ALA A 36 17.24 9.47 9.28
CA ALA A 36 18.56 9.05 8.80
C ALA A 36 18.47 7.60 8.27
N ALA A 37 19.20 7.29 7.20
CA ALA A 37 19.18 5.95 6.63
C ALA A 37 19.75 4.89 7.59
N GLU A 38 20.42 5.32 8.66
CA GLU A 38 20.96 4.46 9.69
C GLU A 38 19.84 3.74 10.46
N GLY A 39 19.90 2.41 10.50
CA GLY A 39 18.92 1.57 11.21
C GLY A 39 17.62 1.29 10.45
N THR A 40 17.45 1.78 9.22
CA THR A 40 16.29 1.45 8.37
C THR A 40 16.72 0.92 7.02
N VAL A 41 16.05 -0.12 6.56
CA VAL A 41 16.25 -0.68 5.23
C VAL A 41 15.20 -0.08 4.29
N GLN A 42 15.66 0.69 3.29
CA GLN A 42 14.73 1.21 2.29
C GLN A 42 14.32 0.08 1.33
N MET A 43 13.02 -0.15 1.19
CA MET A 43 12.51 -1.04 0.14
C MET A 43 12.97 -0.56 -1.24
N ARG A 44 13.66 -1.43 -1.99
CA ARG A 44 14.20 -1.11 -3.32
C ARG A 44 13.06 -0.87 -4.31
N TYR A 45 12.05 -1.72 -4.23
CA TYR A 45 10.87 -1.69 -5.07
C TYR A 45 9.64 -1.99 -4.23
N SER A 46 8.57 -1.22 -4.44
CA SER A 46 7.25 -1.59 -3.97
C SER A 46 6.20 -0.91 -4.83
N ASP A 47 5.29 -1.69 -5.39
CA ASP A 47 4.15 -1.20 -6.14
C ASP A 47 2.92 -2.06 -5.83
N GLY A 48 1.76 -1.54 -6.18
CA GLY A 48 0.53 -2.25 -5.90
C GLY A 48 -0.68 -1.40 -6.17
N TYR A 49 -1.82 -1.90 -5.73
CA TYR A 49 -3.07 -1.18 -5.86
C TYR A 49 -4.07 -1.54 -4.77
N TRP A 50 -4.96 -0.58 -4.55
CA TRP A 50 -6.24 -0.77 -3.91
C TRP A 50 -7.32 -0.76 -4.98
N LEU A 51 -8.22 -1.74 -4.94
CA LEU A 51 -9.42 -1.78 -5.77
C LEU A 51 -10.65 -1.81 -4.87
N LEU A 52 -11.53 -0.84 -5.03
CA LEU A 52 -12.79 -0.71 -4.29
C LEU A 52 -13.92 -0.90 -5.29
N LYS A 53 -14.59 -2.06 -5.23
CA LYS A 53 -15.80 -2.31 -6.01
C LYS A 53 -17.00 -1.92 -5.18
N LEU A 54 -17.77 -0.97 -5.68
CA LEU A 54 -18.98 -0.50 -5.04
C LEU A 54 -20.13 -1.40 -5.48
N ALA A 55 -20.74 -2.14 -4.53
CA ALA A 55 -21.94 -2.92 -4.77
C ALA A 55 -23.17 -2.12 -4.31
N PRO A 56 -23.81 -1.33 -5.20
CA PRO A 56 -24.85 -0.39 -4.81
C PRO A 56 -26.10 -1.07 -4.24
N THR A 57 -26.35 -2.33 -4.58
CA THR A 57 -27.50 -3.10 -4.07
C THR A 57 -27.32 -3.62 -2.64
N ASP A 58 -26.07 -3.86 -2.23
CA ASP A 58 -25.79 -4.60 -1.00
C ASP A 58 -25.26 -3.67 0.11
N ASN A 59 -25.19 -2.36 -0.16
CA ASN A 59 -24.55 -1.35 0.68
C ASN A 59 -23.15 -1.76 1.17
N ASN A 60 -22.44 -2.53 0.34
CA ASN A 60 -21.15 -3.13 0.65
C ASN A 60 -20.09 -2.65 -0.33
N ILE A 61 -18.87 -2.52 0.17
CA ILE A 61 -17.68 -2.24 -0.65
C ILE A 61 -16.77 -3.47 -0.57
N GLN A 62 -16.49 -4.09 -1.71
CA GLN A 62 -15.47 -5.13 -1.78
C GLN A 62 -14.11 -4.48 -2.02
N ILE A 63 -13.17 -4.73 -1.12
CA ILE A 63 -11.84 -4.14 -1.15
C ILE A 63 -10.82 -5.22 -1.48
N THR A 64 -10.02 -4.98 -2.51
CA THR A 64 -8.87 -5.81 -2.85
C THR A 64 -7.60 -4.98 -2.65
N TYR A 65 -6.65 -5.55 -1.91
CA TYR A 65 -5.34 -4.98 -1.69
C TYR A 65 -4.30 -5.94 -2.25
N GLN A 66 -3.44 -5.43 -3.15
CA GLN A 66 -2.33 -6.19 -3.70
C GLN A 66 -1.09 -5.33 -3.68
N MET A 67 0.01 -5.90 -3.17
CA MET A 67 1.32 -5.30 -3.22
C MET A 67 2.32 -6.31 -3.75
N HIS A 68 3.28 -5.79 -4.49
CA HIS A 68 4.54 -6.45 -4.79
C HIS A 68 5.65 -5.57 -4.22
N GLY A 69 6.64 -6.19 -3.61
CA GLY A 69 7.73 -5.48 -2.99
C GLY A 69 8.97 -6.36 -2.93
N ASP A 70 10.11 -5.72 -3.06
CA ASP A 70 11.42 -6.33 -2.88
C ASP A 70 12.03 -5.75 -1.60
N ALA A 71 12.13 -6.60 -0.57
CA ALA A 71 12.88 -6.23 0.62
C ALA A 71 14.36 -6.21 0.23
N ASP A 72 15.08 -5.18 0.64
CA ASP A 72 16.54 -5.18 0.45
C ASP A 72 17.13 -6.44 1.07
N ALA A 73 18.18 -6.99 0.44
CA ALA A 73 18.74 -8.34 0.63
C ALA A 73 19.23 -8.70 2.04
N THR A 74 18.99 -7.83 3.02
CA THR A 74 19.27 -8.00 4.44
C THR A 74 18.36 -9.01 5.15
N LEU A 75 17.17 -9.31 4.61
CA LEU A 75 16.25 -10.30 5.19
C LEU A 75 16.18 -11.55 4.30
N PRO A 76 16.21 -12.77 4.88
CA PRO A 76 15.91 -14.00 4.16
C PRO A 76 14.55 -13.92 3.44
N SER A 77 14.47 -14.51 2.24
CA SER A 77 13.27 -14.50 1.40
C SER A 77 12.05 -15.07 2.11
N GLU A 78 12.24 -16.12 2.92
CA GLU A 78 11.17 -16.82 3.63
C GLU A 78 10.56 -15.93 4.72
N LEU A 79 11.40 -15.21 5.48
CA LEU A 79 10.95 -14.26 6.50
C LEU A 79 10.26 -13.05 5.87
N THR A 80 10.79 -12.58 4.74
CA THR A 80 10.20 -11.49 3.97
C THR A 80 8.80 -11.88 3.47
N GLN A 81 8.64 -13.10 2.97
CA GLN A 81 7.36 -13.58 2.43
C GLN A 81 6.29 -13.74 3.52
N LEU A 82 6.65 -14.25 4.70
CA LEU A 82 5.74 -14.31 5.87
C LEU A 82 5.33 -12.90 6.33
N GLY A 83 6.28 -11.97 6.38
CA GLY A 83 6.02 -10.58 6.71
C GLY A 83 5.07 -9.90 5.72
N ILE A 84 5.26 -10.12 4.43
CA ILE A 84 4.39 -9.57 3.37
C ILE A 84 2.96 -10.09 3.52
N VAL A 85 2.76 -11.40 3.71
CA VAL A 85 1.41 -11.98 3.89
C VAL A 85 0.72 -11.40 5.14
N ASN A 86 1.44 -11.35 6.26
CA ASN A 86 0.89 -10.78 7.50
C ASN A 86 0.54 -9.30 7.33
N SER A 87 1.35 -8.54 6.58
CA SER A 87 1.09 -7.11 6.34
C SER A 87 -0.23 -6.86 5.62
N ALA A 88 -0.59 -7.69 4.63
CA ALA A 88 -1.86 -7.57 3.90
C ALA A 88 -3.07 -7.84 4.82
N PHE A 89 -2.98 -8.88 5.65
CA PHE A 89 -4.03 -9.22 6.61
C PHE A 89 -4.23 -8.13 7.67
N VAL A 90 -3.15 -7.67 8.30
CA VAL A 90 -3.19 -6.61 9.32
C VAL A 90 -3.72 -5.30 8.71
N THR A 91 -3.30 -4.96 7.50
CA THR A 91 -3.75 -3.75 6.80
C THR A 91 -5.26 -3.75 6.58
N LEU A 92 -5.83 -4.84 6.04
CA LEU A 92 -7.27 -4.95 5.82
C LEU A 92 -8.06 -5.03 7.13
N THR A 93 -7.52 -5.70 8.16
CA THR A 93 -8.14 -5.79 9.49
C THR A 93 -8.23 -4.40 10.15
N ASN A 94 -7.14 -3.63 10.13
CA ASN A 94 -7.12 -2.28 10.67
C ASN A 94 -8.06 -1.35 9.90
N GLN A 95 -8.12 -1.46 8.57
CA GLN A 95 -9.05 -0.67 7.76
C GLN A 95 -10.51 -0.94 8.16
N LYS A 96 -10.88 -2.22 8.36
CA LYS A 96 -12.21 -2.57 8.86
C LYS A 96 -12.51 -1.91 10.21
N HIS A 97 -11.52 -1.85 11.11
CA HIS A 97 -11.68 -1.19 12.39
C HIS A 97 -11.88 0.33 12.25
N PHE A 98 -11.13 0.99 11.36
CA PHE A 98 -11.30 2.42 11.07
C PHE A 98 -12.69 2.73 10.50
N THR A 99 -13.19 1.94 9.55
CA THR A 99 -14.52 2.19 8.95
C THR A 99 -15.67 1.89 9.91
N GLN A 100 -15.47 1.04 10.91
CA GLN A 100 -16.48 0.73 11.94
C GLN A 100 -16.50 1.74 13.09
N THR A 101 -15.37 2.40 13.37
CA THR A 101 -15.23 3.36 14.49
C THR A 101 -15.59 4.80 14.12
N GLY A 102 -15.92 5.08 12.86
CA GLY A 102 -16.50 6.34 12.41
C GLY A 102 -15.61 7.58 12.62
N ARG A 103 -14.29 7.39 12.71
CA ARG A 103 -13.30 8.48 12.75
C ARG A 103 -12.79 8.84 11.37
#